data_AF-P30784-F1
#
_entry.id   AF-P30784-F1
#
_cell.length_a   1.000
_cell.length_b   1.000
_cell.length_c   1.000
_cell.angle_alpha   90.00
_cell.angle_beta   90.00
_cell.angle_gamma   90.00
#
_symmetry.space_group_name_H-M   'P 1'
#
loop_
_entity.id
_entity.type
_entity.pdbx_description
1 polymer ?
#
loop_
_entity_poly.entity_id
_entity_poly.type
_entity_poly.pdbx_seq_one_letter_code
_entity_poly.pdbx_strand_id
1 'polypeptide(L)' 'GNCKCDDEGPNVRTAPLTGYVDLGYCNEGWDKCASYYSPIAECCRKKK' A
#
# COMPACT_ATOMS: atom_id res chain seq x y z
N GLY A 1 -4.01 8.44 1.89
CA GLY A 1 -4.67 7.68 2.98
C GLY A 1 -3.83 6.47 3.29
N ASN A 2 -3.82 5.98 4.52
CA ASN A 2 -3.07 4.76 4.86
C ASN A 2 -3.78 3.53 4.29
N CYS A 3 -3.00 2.58 3.78
CA CYS A 3 -3.49 1.30 3.27
C CYS A 3 -2.65 0.15 3.83
N LYS A 4 -3.27 -1.02 3.85
CA LYS A 4 -2.63 -2.25 4.31
C LYS A 4 -1.79 -2.84 3.19
N CYS A 5 -0.56 -3.26 3.52
CA CYS A 5 0.27 -4.04 2.61
C CYS A 5 -0.01 -5.55 2.76
N ASP A 6 0.27 -6.33 1.70
CA ASP A 6 -0.04 -7.78 1.69
C ASP A 6 0.76 -8.56 2.75
N ASP A 7 1.92 -8.04 3.16
CA ASP A 7 2.80 -8.63 4.18
C ASP A 7 2.38 -8.32 5.63
N GLU A 8 1.36 -7.47 5.84
CA GLU A 8 0.92 -7.03 7.17
C GLU A 8 -0.05 -8.02 7.86
N GLY A 9 -0.10 -9.26 7.37
CA GLY A 9 -1.00 -10.29 7.86
C GLY A 9 -2.41 -10.19 7.29
N PRO A 10 -3.38 -10.99 7.76
CA PRO A 10 -4.72 -11.03 7.17
C PRO A 10 -5.60 -9.84 7.60
N ASN A 11 -5.44 -9.38 8.83
CA ASN A 11 -6.42 -8.52 9.49
C ASN A 11 -6.12 -7.03 9.29
N VAL A 12 -6.96 -6.33 8.52
CA VAL A 12 -6.85 -4.87 8.30
C VAL A 12 -7.02 -4.03 9.56
N ARG A 13 -7.78 -4.51 10.54
CA ARG A 13 -8.05 -3.78 11.79
C ARG A 13 -6.85 -3.74 12.74
N THR A 14 -5.93 -4.69 12.60
CA THR A 14 -4.73 -4.81 13.45
C THR A 14 -3.45 -4.62 12.64
N ALA A 15 -3.57 -4.41 11.33
CA ALA A 15 -2.43 -4.15 10.47
C ALA A 15 -1.83 -2.77 10.82
N PRO A 16 -0.50 -2.62 10.77
CA PRO A 16 0.14 -1.34 11.03
C PRO A 16 -0.14 -0.28 9.94
N LEU A 17 -0.71 -0.65 8.78
CA LEU A 17 -1.07 0.24 7.68
C LEU A 17 0.13 1.10 7.21
N THR A 18 1.27 0.45 7.02
CA THR A 18 2.53 1.10 6.61
C THR A 18 2.50 1.56 5.15
N GLY A 19 1.52 1.13 4.37
CA GLY A 19 1.30 1.59 3.00
C GLY A 19 0.57 2.94 2.95
N TYR A 20 0.75 3.64 1.85
CA TYR A 20 0.06 4.86 1.50
C TYR A 20 -0.60 4.72 0.13
N VAL A 21 -1.84 5.17 0.03
CA VAL A 21 -2.61 5.15 -1.21
C VAL A 21 -2.12 6.26 -2.12
N ASP A 22 -1.71 5.88 -3.32
CA ASP A 22 -1.31 6.78 -4.39
C ASP A 22 -2.26 6.64 -5.59
N LEU A 23 -2.60 7.75 -6.24
CA LEU A 23 -3.51 7.74 -7.39
C LEU A 23 -2.70 7.47 -8.66
N GLY A 24 -3.10 6.46 -9.42
CA GLY A 24 -2.35 5.99 -10.59
C GLY A 24 -1.31 4.95 -10.21
N TYR A 25 -0.06 5.37 -9.99
CA TYR A 25 1.08 4.49 -9.75
C TYR A 25 1.90 4.97 -8.55
N CYS A 26 2.66 4.06 -7.94
CA CYS A 26 3.58 4.44 -6.86
C CYS A 26 4.65 5.43 -7.35
N ASN A 27 4.79 6.55 -6.64
CA ASN A 27 5.84 7.53 -6.88
C ASN A 27 7.25 6.92 -6.83
N GLU A 28 8.21 7.60 -7.46
CA GLU A 28 9.63 7.21 -7.40
C GLU A 28 10.11 7.08 -5.94
N GLY A 29 10.83 6.00 -5.64
CA GLY A 29 11.24 5.68 -4.27
C GLY A 29 10.18 4.93 -3.44
N TRP A 30 9.04 4.59 -4.01
CA TRP A 30 8.03 3.71 -3.41
C TRP A 30 7.90 2.40 -4.20
N ASP A 31 7.49 1.34 -3.52
CA ASP A 31 7.12 0.06 -4.11
C ASP A 31 5.66 -0.25 -3.84
N LYS A 32 5.00 -0.87 -4.82
CA LYS A 32 3.67 -1.41 -4.65
C LYS A 32 3.70 -2.53 -3.61
N CYS A 33 3.00 -2.34 -2.49
CA CYS A 33 3.01 -3.26 -1.37
C CYS A 33 1.73 -4.09 -1.22
N ALA A 34 0.65 -3.72 -1.93
CA ALA A 34 -0.52 -4.55 -2.10
C ALA A 34 -0.71 -4.88 -3.58
N SER A 35 -0.90 -6.17 -3.87
CA SER A 35 -1.14 -6.71 -5.21
C SER A 35 -2.31 -6.01 -5.91
N TYR A 36 -3.36 -5.69 -5.15
CA TYR A 36 -4.51 -4.91 -5.64
C TYR A 36 -5.06 -4.01 -4.53
N TYR A 37 -5.25 -2.72 -4.83
CA TYR A 37 -5.94 -1.78 -3.94
C TYR A 37 -7.20 -1.22 -4.62
N SER A 38 -7.07 -0.60 -5.79
CA SER A 38 -8.17 -0.05 -6.58
C SER A 38 -7.77 0.04 -8.06
N PRO A 39 -8.72 0.08 -9.01
CA PRO A 39 -8.39 0.27 -10.43
C PRO A 39 -7.66 1.59 -10.74
N ILE A 40 -7.86 2.61 -9.90
CA ILE A 40 -7.30 3.97 -10.09
C ILE A 40 -6.26 4.34 -9.04
N ALA A 41 -5.93 3.44 -8.12
CA ALA A 41 -5.02 3.73 -7.02
C ALA A 41 -4.25 2.50 -6.57
N GLU A 42 -2.99 2.69 -6.23
CA GLU A 42 -2.11 1.66 -5.72
C GLU A 42 -1.82 1.88 -4.25
N CYS A 43 -1.58 0.79 -3.52
CA CYS A 43 -1.06 0.87 -2.16
C CYS A 43 0.45 0.73 -2.22
N CYS A 44 1.14 1.81 -1.85
CA CYS A 44 2.57 1.98 -2.03
C CYS A 44 3.26 2.09 -0.67
N ARG A 45 4.43 1.48 -0.52
CA ARG A 45 5.27 1.63 0.67
C ARG A 45 6.65 2.15 0.27
N LYS A 46 7.19 3.11 1.03
CA LYS A 46 8.49 3.71 0.74
C LYS A 46 9.57 2.64 0.76
N LYS A 47 10.42 2.62 -0.27
CA LYS A 47 11.63 1.77 -0.31
C LYS A 47 12.50 2.14 0.90
N LYS A 48 12.92 1.13 1.66
CA LYS A 48 13.93 1.30 2.70
C LYS A 48 15.31 1.41 2.07
#